data_AF-A0A971VJ07-F1
#
_entry.id   AF-A0A971VJ07-F1
#
_cell.length_a   1.000
_cell.length_b   1.000
_cell.length_c   1.000
_cell.angle_alpha   90.00
_cell.angle_beta   90.00
_cell.angle_gamma   90.00
#
_symmetry.space_group_name_H-M   'P 1'
#
loop_
_entity.id
_entity.type
_entity.pdbx_description
1 polymer ?
#
loop_
_entity_poly.entity_id
_entity_poly.type
_entity_poly.pdbx_seq_one_letter_code
_entity_poly.pdbx_strand_id
1 'polypeptide(L)' 'LDGNYTVFGEVLTGMDVVDKIAKARTNRADRPREDIWIEKIRLIK' A
#
# COMPACT_ATOMS: atom_id res chain seq x y z
N LEU A 1 16.09 6.38 -2.07
CA LEU A 1 15.19 5.52 -2.86
C LEU A 1 15.56 5.64 -4.34
N ASP A 2 15.81 6.86 -4.80
CA ASP A 2 16.23 7.16 -6.17
C ASP A 2 17.48 6.36 -6.57
N GLY A 3 17.35 5.59 -7.66
CA GLY A 3 18.39 4.72 -8.20
C GLY A 3 18.55 3.35 -7.52
N ASN A 4 17.95 3.12 -6.35
CA ASN A 4 18.08 1.87 -5.59
C ASN A 4 16.93 0.88 -5.81
N TYR A 5 15.81 1.32 -6.40
CA TYR A 5 14.64 0.49 -6.66
C TYR A 5 14.02 0.80 -8.04
N THR A 6 13.60 -0.24 -8.75
CA THR A 6 12.92 -0.10 -10.05
C THR A 6 11.47 0.31 -9.85
N VAL A 7 11.09 1.45 -10.42
CA VAL A 7 9.68 1.88 -10.48
C VAL A 7 8.95 1.06 -11.54
N PHE A 8 7.89 0.34 -11.16
CA PHE A 8 7.12 -0.54 -12.06
C PHE A 8 5.68 -0.04 -12.34
N GLY A 9 5.26 1.06 -11.73
CA GLY A 9 3.93 1.62 -11.92
C GLY A 9 3.62 2.75 -10.95
N GLU A 10 2.43 3.33 -11.10
CA GLU A 10 1.90 4.40 -10.25
C GLU A 10 0.42 4.16 -9.91
N VAL A 11 -0.06 4.81 -8.84
CA VAL A 11 -1.45 4.71 -8.41
C VAL A 11 -2.25 5.84 -9.08
N LEU A 12 -3.10 5.49 -10.05
CA LEU A 12 -3.93 6.47 -10.76
C LEU A 12 -5.19 6.89 -9.96
N THR A 13 -5.73 5.99 -9.12
CA THR A 13 -6.94 6.23 -8.33
C THR A 13 -6.85 5.52 -6.97
N GLY A 14 -7.57 6.03 -5.96
CA GLY A 14 -7.61 5.42 -4.62
C GLY A 14 -6.44 5.78 -3.69
N MET A 15 -5.75 6.90 -3.96
CA MET A 15 -4.69 7.41 -3.06
C MET A 15 -5.20 7.70 -1.64
N ASP A 16 -6.48 8.03 -1.46
CA ASP A 16 -7.08 8.22 -0.15
C ASP A 16 -7.12 6.92 0.67
N VAL A 17 -7.26 5.76 0.01
CA VAL A 17 -7.20 4.44 0.65
C VAL A 17 -5.76 4.13 1.05
N VAL A 18 -4.79 4.44 0.20
CA VAL A 18 -3.35 4.33 0.53
C VAL A 18 -3.02 5.15 1.78
N ASP A 19 -3.50 6.39 1.84
CA ASP A 19 -3.30 7.27 3.01
C ASP A 19 -3.95 6.73 4.28
N LYS A 20 -5.14 6.12 4.18
CA LYS A 20 -5.81 5.47 5.32
C LYS A 20 -5.01 4.29 5.84
N ILE A 21 -4.48 3.46 4.93
CA ILE A 21 -3.62 2.31 5.28
C ILE A 21 -2.33 2.79 5.94
N ALA A 22 -1.70 3.84 5.41
CA ALA A 22 -0.47 4.41 5.98
C ALA A 22 -0.66 4.97 7.40
N LYS A 23 -1.88 5.38 7.77
CA LYS A 23 -2.24 5.89 9.10
C LYS A 23 -2.75 4.80 10.05
N ALA A 24 -2.81 3.54 9.61
CA ALA A 24 -3.28 2.44 10.45
C ALA A 24 -2.40 2.30 11.71
N ARG A 25 -3.00 1.93 12.83
CA ARG A 25 -2.26 1.76 14.09
C ARG A 25 -1.32 0.56 13.99
N THR A 26 -0.04 0.77 14.25
CA THR A 26 0.98 -0.27 14.23
C THR A 26 1.42 -0.70 15.62
N ASN A 27 2.14 -1.81 15.69
CA ASN A 27 2.88 -2.25 16.87
C ASN A 27 4.32 -1.69 16.86
N ARG A 28 5.17 -2.11 17.80
CA ARG A 28 6.56 -1.62 17.91
C ARG A 28 7.47 -2.03 16.74
N ALA A 29 7.03 -2.93 15.88
CA ALA A 29 7.76 -3.43 14.71
C ALA A 29 7.11 -2.95 13.40
N ASP A 30 6.34 -1.85 13.45
CA ASP A 30 5.62 -1.26 12.33
C ASP A 30 4.60 -2.15 11.61
N ARG A 31 4.28 -3.32 12.19
CA ARG A 31 3.18 -4.15 11.69
C ARG A 31 1.84 -3.55 12.13
N PRO A 32 0.86 -3.39 11.23
CA PRO A 32 -0.51 -3.05 11.59
C PRO A 32 -1.07 -3.97 12.68
N ARG A 33 -1.82 -3.41 13.64
CA ARG A 33 -2.47 -4.20 14.69
C ARG A 33 -3.62 -5.05 14.16
N GLU A 34 -4.27 -4.56 13.10
CA GLU A 34 -5.28 -5.28 12.34
C GLU A 34 -4.70 -5.54 10.95
N ASP A 35 -4.79 -6.78 10.48
CA ASP A 35 -4.22 -7.15 9.20
C ASP A 35 -5.03 -6.53 8.04
N ILE A 36 -4.31 -6.00 7.05
CA ILE A 36 -4.89 -5.36 5.87
C ILE A 36 -4.48 -6.20 4.66
N TRP A 37 -5.46 -6.81 3.99
CA TRP A 37 -5.24 -7.76 2.89
C TRP A 37 -5.72 -7.24 1.55
N ILE A 38 -5.08 -7.68 0.47
CA ILE A 38 -5.61 -7.52 -0.89
C ILE A 38 -6.59 -8.67 -1.13
N GLU A 39 -7.89 -8.36 -1.17
CA GLU A 39 -8.92 -9.38 -1.36
C GLU A 39 -8.98 -9.90 -2.81
N LYS A 40 -8.75 -9.03 -3.79
CA LYS A 40 -8.85 -9.38 -5.22
C LYS A 40 -8.04 -8.42 -6.08
N ILE A 41 -7.35 -8.98 -7.07
CA ILE A 41 -6.66 -8.22 -8.12
C ILE A 41 -7.36 -8.50 -9.45
N ARG A 42 -7.54 -7.47 -10.29
CA ARG A 42 -8.06 -7.59 -11.65
C ARG A 42 -7.14 -6.85 -12.61
N LEU A 43 -6.69 -7.56 -13.64
CA LEU A 43 -6.00 -6.95 -14.77
C LEU A 43 -7.05 -6.27 -15.65
N ILE A 44 -6.95 -4.95 -15.77
CA ILE A 44 -7.77 -4.17 -16.68
C ILE A 44 -7.06 -4.25 -18.05
N LYS A 45 -7.81 -4.67 -19.07
CA LYS A 45 -7.33 -4.81 -20.45
C LYS A 45 -7.55 -3.52 -21.22
#